data_AF-A0A7Z9MW87-F1
#
_entry.id   AF-A0A7Z9MW87-F1
#
_cell.length_a   1.000
_cell.length_b   1.000
_cell.length_c   1.000
_cell.angle_alpha   90.00
_cell.angle_beta   90.00
_cell.angle_gamma   90.00
#
_symmetry.space_group_name_H-M   'P 1'
#
loop_
_entity.id
_entity.type
_entity.pdbx_description
1 polymer ?
#
loop_
_entity_poly.entity_id
_entity_poly.type
_entity_poly.pdbx_seq_one_letter_code
_entity_poly.pdbx_strand_id
1 'polypeptide(L)'
;MRARISKYRCIHNLISLVIFLFVILTLDTSKILYANENTYNIGSLRISSFYLRGTIQRRPAAAYMTIQNSGQISDSLLSASSLMAGMIDFHETRVESGVAKMRQLRHIR
;
A
#
# COMPACT_ATOMS: atom_id res chain seq x y z
N MET A 1 -26.08 -46.54 -35.91
CA MET A 1 -25.81 -46.40 -34.45
C MET A 1 -24.63 -45.49 -34.08
N ARG A 2 -23.59 -45.33 -34.93
CA ARG A 2 -22.37 -44.54 -34.63
C ARG A 2 -22.55 -43.01 -34.54
N ALA A 3 -23.52 -42.42 -35.25
CA ALA A 3 -23.71 -40.96 -35.28
C ALA A 3 -24.37 -40.37 -34.01
N ARG A 4 -25.22 -41.15 -33.30
CA ARG A 4 -25.87 -40.71 -32.06
C ARG A 4 -24.85 -40.56 -30.92
N ILE A 5 -23.90 -41.48 -30.80
CA ILE A 5 -22.82 -41.45 -29.80
C ILE A 5 -21.88 -40.24 -30.01
N SER A 6 -21.64 -39.86 -31.27
CA SER A 6 -20.84 -38.67 -31.63
C SER A 6 -21.48 -37.36 -31.17
N LYS A 7 -22.81 -37.21 -31.32
CA LYS A 7 -23.54 -36.01 -30.85
C LYS A 7 -23.47 -35.84 -29.34
N TYR A 8 -23.68 -36.90 -28.55
CA TYR A 8 -23.60 -36.81 -27.08
C TYR A 8 -22.17 -36.53 -26.60
N ARG A 9 -21.16 -37.05 -27.29
CA ARG A 9 -19.74 -36.76 -27.00
C ARG A 9 -19.35 -35.33 -27.35
N CYS A 10 -19.92 -34.76 -28.42
CA CYS A 10 -19.76 -33.35 -28.79
C CYS A 10 -20.44 -32.40 -27.78
N ILE A 11 -21.66 -32.72 -27.36
CA ILE A 11 -22.41 -31.93 -26.36
C ILE A 11 -21.71 -31.96 -24.99
N HIS A 12 -21.22 -33.13 -24.56
CA HIS A 12 -20.46 -33.24 -23.32
C HIS A 12 -19.15 -32.44 -23.35
N ASN A 13 -18.43 -32.47 -24.47
CA ASN A 13 -17.20 -31.67 -24.64
C ASN A 13 -17.49 -30.16 -24.69
N LEU A 14 -18.63 -29.75 -25.28
CA LEU A 14 -19.07 -28.36 -25.30
C LEU A 14 -19.46 -27.87 -23.90
N ILE A 15 -20.20 -28.68 -23.13
CA ILE A 15 -20.58 -28.35 -21.75
C ILE A 15 -19.34 -28.27 -20.85
N SER A 16 -18.41 -29.22 -20.99
CA SER A 16 -17.15 -29.22 -20.23
C SER A 16 -16.27 -27.99 -20.56
N LEU A 17 -16.22 -27.58 -21.83
CA LEU A 17 -15.49 -26.39 -22.25
C LEU A 17 -16.13 -25.09 -21.73
N VAL A 18 -17.46 -25.01 -21.70
CA VAL A 18 -18.19 -23.87 -21.13
C VAL A 18 -17.99 -23.78 -19.61
N ILE A 19 -18.02 -24.91 -18.90
CA ILE A 19 -17.72 -24.95 -17.46
C ILE A 19 -16.28 -24.52 -17.19
N PHE A 20 -15.32 -25.02 -17.98
CA PHE A 20 -13.91 -24.65 -17.84
C PHE A 20 -13.67 -23.14 -18.10
N LEU A 21 -14.33 -22.58 -19.12
CA LEU A 21 -14.27 -21.14 -19.42
C LEU A 21 -14.92 -20.29 -18.31
N PHE A 22 -16.05 -20.74 -17.75
CA PHE A 22 -16.73 -20.07 -16.64
C PHE A 22 -15.90 -20.09 -15.35
N VAL A 23 -15.21 -21.21 -15.08
CA VAL A 23 -14.27 -21.32 -13.96
C VAL A 23 -13.10 -20.33 -14.15
N ILE A 24 -12.48 -20.26 -15.34
CA ILE A 24 -11.42 -19.27 -15.60
C ILE A 24 -11.91 -17.83 -15.40
N LEU A 25 -13.11 -17.50 -15.89
CA LEU A 25 -13.69 -16.16 -15.76
C LEU A 25 -13.95 -15.73 -14.30
N THR A 26 -14.21 -16.69 -13.41
CA THR A 26 -14.50 -16.42 -11.99
C THR A 26 -13.23 -16.34 -11.13
N LEU A 27 -12.15 -17.00 -11.51
CA LEU A 27 -10.87 -17.00 -10.76
C LEU A 27 -10.07 -15.68 -10.86
N ASP A 28 -10.20 -14.92 -11.96
CA ASP A 28 -9.42 -13.68 -12.17
C ASP A 28 -9.88 -12.48 -11.32
N THR A 29 -11.04 -12.54 -10.68
CA THR A 29 -11.57 -11.45 -9.84
C THR A 29 -10.86 -11.30 -8.49
N SER A 30 -10.06 -12.29 -8.08
CA SER A 30 -9.39 -12.33 -6.76
C SER A 30 -8.10 -11.50 -6.67
N LYS A 31 -7.67 -10.84 -7.77
CA LYS A 31 -6.44 -10.02 -7.81
C LYS A 31 -6.65 -8.54 -7.49
N ILE A 32 -7.85 -8.12 -7.13
CA ILE A 32 -8.13 -6.74 -6.76
C ILE A 32 -8.27 -6.71 -5.23
N LEU A 33 -7.48 -5.86 -4.57
CA LEU A 33 -7.47 -5.61 -3.11
C LEU A 33 -6.58 -6.51 -2.24
N TYR A 34 -5.27 -6.50 -2.48
CA TYR A 34 -4.29 -6.61 -1.39
C TYR A 34 -3.35 -5.40 -1.41
N ALA A 35 -3.89 -4.25 -0.99
CA ALA A 35 -3.11 -3.11 -0.54
C ALA A 35 -3.77 -2.56 0.72
N ASN A 36 -3.71 -3.31 1.82
CA ASN A 36 -4.03 -2.79 3.14
C ASN A 36 -2.78 -2.08 3.71
N GLU A 37 -2.31 -1.06 3.01
CA GLU A 37 -1.52 -0.02 3.64
C GLU A 37 -2.52 1.03 4.12
N ASN A 38 -2.56 1.31 5.43
CA ASN A 38 -3.42 2.36 5.99
C ASN A 38 -3.14 3.67 5.25
N THR A 39 -3.98 3.97 4.26
CA THR A 39 -3.87 5.11 3.37
C THR A 39 -4.97 6.08 3.72
N TYR A 40 -4.61 7.33 3.97
CA TYR A 40 -5.54 8.41 4.27
C TYR A 40 -5.41 9.48 3.20
N ASN A 41 -6.53 9.86 2.60
CA ASN A 41 -6.59 10.94 1.62
C ASN A 41 -7.27 12.15 2.25
N ILE A 42 -6.62 13.30 2.21
CA ILE A 42 -7.10 14.57 2.76
C ILE A 42 -6.93 15.62 1.67
N GLY A 43 -8.00 15.90 0.92
CA GLY A 43 -7.91 16.76 -0.26
C GLY A 43 -6.91 16.19 -1.28
N SER A 44 -5.89 16.98 -1.64
CA SER A 44 -4.80 16.58 -2.53
C SER A 44 -3.61 15.89 -1.82
N LEU A 45 -3.72 15.63 -0.52
CA LEU A 45 -2.70 14.93 0.26
C LEU A 45 -3.04 13.45 0.36
N ARG A 46 -2.11 12.58 0.00
CA ARG A 46 -2.15 11.14 0.26
C ARG A 46 -1.10 10.78 1.30
N ILE A 47 -1.53 10.15 2.37
CA ILE A 47 -0.65 9.68 3.43
C ILE A 47 -0.72 8.15 3.50
N SER A 48 0.41 7.46 3.40
CA SER A 48 0.44 5.99 3.32
C SER A 48 1.64 5.37 4.05
N SER A 49 1.66 4.04 4.06
CA SER A 49 2.83 3.23 4.44
C SER A 49 3.35 3.56 5.85
N PHE A 50 2.44 3.74 6.80
CA PHE A 50 2.78 4.02 8.21
C PHE A 50 3.52 2.84 8.85
N TYR A 51 4.64 3.15 9.50
CA TYR A 51 5.45 2.18 10.21
C TYR A 51 6.08 2.81 11.46
N LEU A 52 6.02 2.10 12.57
CA LEU A 52 6.66 2.48 13.82
C LEU A 52 7.79 1.50 14.14
N ARG A 53 8.99 2.02 14.32
CA ARG A 53 10.11 1.28 14.90
C ARG A 53 10.11 1.54 16.40
N GLY A 54 9.60 0.58 17.15
CA GLY A 54 9.72 0.54 18.60
C GLY A 54 11.17 0.45 19.06
N THR A 55 11.42 0.84 20.30
CA THR A 55 12.74 0.78 20.94
C THR A 55 12.59 0.36 22.40
N ILE A 56 13.69 -0.02 23.05
CA ILE A 56 13.74 -0.37 24.47
C ILE A 56 13.62 0.88 25.35
N GLN A 57 13.26 0.68 26.63
CA GLN A 57 12.98 1.78 27.57
C GLN A 57 14.07 2.86 27.59
N ARG A 58 13.61 4.12 27.66
CA ARG A 58 14.43 5.37 27.74
C ARG A 58 15.18 5.75 26.46
N ARG A 59 14.80 5.23 25.30
CA ARG A 59 15.30 5.68 23.97
C ARG A 59 14.16 6.22 23.11
N PRO A 60 14.43 7.14 22.17
CA PRO A 60 13.41 7.59 21.23
C PRO A 60 13.06 6.47 20.23
N ALA A 61 11.76 6.28 19.99
CA ALA A 61 11.26 5.48 18.88
C ALA A 61 11.27 6.31 17.59
N ALA A 62 11.13 5.65 16.44
CA ALA A 62 11.03 6.34 15.15
C ALA A 62 9.73 5.97 14.44
N ALA A 63 9.07 6.98 13.86
CA ALA A 63 7.90 6.83 13.03
C ALA A 63 8.23 7.16 11.58
N TYR A 64 7.71 6.38 10.66
CA TYR A 64 7.90 6.53 9.22
C TYR A 64 6.54 6.49 8.54
N MET A 65 6.36 7.35 7.55
CA MET A 65 5.16 7.45 6.73
C MET A 65 5.51 8.17 5.44
N THR A 66 4.74 7.91 4.39
CA THR A 66 4.86 8.63 3.12
C THR A 66 3.76 9.68 3.08
N ILE A 67 4.11 10.94 2.82
CA ILE A 67 3.17 12.03 2.54
C ILE A 67 3.41 12.47 1.11
N GLN A 68 2.38 12.43 0.27
CA GLN A 68 2.42 12.87 -1.11
C GLN A 68 1.42 14.00 -1.30
N ASN A 69 1.88 15.14 -1.82
CA ASN A 69 1.03 16.24 -2.26
C ASN A 69 0.90 16.23 -3.78
N SER A 70 -0.31 16.02 -4.29
CA SER A 70 -0.65 16.08 -5.72
C SER A 70 -1.36 17.38 -6.13
N GLY A 71 -1.43 18.35 -5.21
CA GLY A 71 -2.01 19.67 -5.43
C GLY A 71 -1.09 20.60 -6.18
N GLN A 72 -1.63 21.75 -6.61
CA GLN A 72 -0.86 22.80 -7.29
C GLN A 72 -0.17 23.76 -6.33
N ILE A 73 -0.49 23.70 -5.04
CA ILE A 73 0.03 24.56 -3.98
C ILE A 73 0.94 23.73 -3.09
N SER A 74 2.15 24.25 -2.79
CA SER A 74 3.06 23.61 -1.85
C SER A 74 2.48 23.60 -0.44
N ASP A 75 2.62 22.46 0.24
CA ASP A 75 2.20 22.28 1.63
C ASP A 75 3.41 22.20 2.55
N SER A 76 3.18 22.26 3.87
CA SER A 76 4.23 22.04 4.86
C SER A 76 3.68 21.28 6.05
N LEU A 77 4.41 20.25 6.49
CA LEU A 77 4.10 19.53 7.72
C LEU A 77 4.65 20.31 8.91
N LEU A 78 3.76 20.96 9.65
CA LEU A 78 4.12 21.84 10.76
C LEU A 78 4.28 21.11 12.09
N SER A 79 3.50 20.05 12.31
CA SER A 79 3.45 19.35 13.60
C SER A 79 2.90 17.94 13.46
N ALA A 80 3.24 17.07 14.42
CA ALA A 80 2.66 15.75 14.61
C ALA A 80 2.42 15.52 16.11
N SER A 81 1.44 14.69 16.46
CA SER A 81 1.14 14.33 17.86
C SER A 81 0.79 12.84 17.97
N SER A 82 1.00 12.27 19.16
CA SER A 82 0.68 10.87 19.46
C SER A 82 0.35 10.69 20.93
N LEU A 83 -0.60 9.80 21.24
CA LEU A 83 -0.88 9.40 22.62
C LEU A 83 0.26 8.57 23.25
N MET A 84 1.14 8.01 22.41
CA MET A 84 2.24 7.14 22.85
C MET A 84 3.58 7.88 23.06
N ALA A 85 3.66 9.17 22.69
CA ALA A 85 4.89 9.95 22.77
C ALA A 85 4.59 11.36 23.32
N GLY A 86 5.32 11.76 24.37
CA GLY A 86 5.18 13.10 24.96
C GLY A 86 5.79 14.22 24.13
N MET A 87 6.67 13.89 23.17
CA MET A 87 7.32 14.83 22.27
C MET A 87 7.60 14.15 20.93
N ILE A 88 7.45 14.89 19.84
CA ILE A 88 7.77 14.43 18.49
C ILE A 88 8.63 15.49 17.82
N ASP A 89 9.77 15.07 17.30
CA ASP A 89 10.70 15.89 16.54
C ASP A 89 10.80 15.39 15.09
N PHE A 90 10.95 16.32 14.15
CA PHE A 90 11.22 15.99 12.76
C PHE A 90 12.72 15.95 12.52
N HIS A 91 13.21 14.94 11.82
CA HIS A 91 14.63 14.79 11.49
C HIS A 91 14.82 14.58 10.00
N GLU A 92 15.77 15.29 9.43
CA GLU A 92 16.26 15.08 8.07
C GLU A 92 17.56 14.29 8.12
N THR A 93 17.66 13.23 7.31
CA THR A 93 18.90 12.50 7.11
C THR A 93 19.49 12.88 5.76
N ARG A 94 20.74 13.38 5.75
CA ARG A 94 21.49 13.65 4.52
C ARG A 94 22.84 12.95 4.56
N VAL A 95 23.30 12.49 3.40
CA VAL A 95 24.68 12.00 3.23
C VAL A 95 25.52 13.14 2.66
N GLU A 96 26.50 13.60 3.43
CA GLU A 96 27.42 14.65 3.04
C GLU A 96 28.84 14.09 3.06
N SER A 97 29.52 14.13 1.91
CA SER A 97 30.90 13.62 1.77
C SER A 97 31.09 12.18 2.28
N GLY A 98 30.10 11.32 2.05
CA GLY A 98 30.11 9.92 2.50
C GLY A 98 29.70 9.70 3.96
N VAL A 99 29.39 10.76 4.72
CA VAL A 99 28.95 10.67 6.12
C VAL A 99 27.45 10.93 6.20
N ALA A 100 26.69 9.99 6.75
CA ALA A 100 25.28 10.19 7.06
C ALA A 100 25.14 11.09 8.31
N LYS A 101 24.39 12.18 8.16
CA LYS A 101 24.10 13.15 9.22
C LYS A 101 22.60 13.27 9.42
N MET A 102 22.18 13.41 10.68
CA MET A 102 20.79 13.73 11.04
C MET A 102 20.72 15.14 11.59
N ARG A 103 19.71 15.90 11.17
CA ARG A 103 19.46 17.26 11.64
C ARG A 103 17.99 17.44 11.98
N GLN A 104 17.70 18.02 13.14
CA GLN A 104 16.34 18.36 13.53
C GLN A 104 15.78 19.46 12.61
N LEU A 105 14.51 19.31 12.23
CA LEU A 105 13.72 20.28 11.50
C LEU A 105 12.63 20.85 12.40
N ARG A 106 12.28 22.12 12.19
CA ARG A 106 11.07 22.69 12.78
C ARG A 106 9.80 22.24 12.06
N HIS A 107 9.91 22.05 10.74
CA HIS A 107 8.82 21.63 9.87
C HIS A 107 9.38 21.00 8.58
N ILE A 108 8.56 20.24 7.87
CA ILE A 108 8.90 19.65 6.56
C ILE A 108 8.19 20.46 5.46
N ARG A 109 8.88 20.71 4.36
CA ARG A 109 8.34 21.38 3.16
C ARG A 109 8.23 20.40 2.02
#